data_AF-A0AA38PNF1-F1
#
_entry.id   AF-A0AA38PNF1-F1
#
_cell.length_a   1.000
_cell.length_b   1.000
_cell.length_c   1.000
_cell.angle_alpha   90.00
_cell.angle_beta   90.00
_cell.angle_gamma   90.00
#
_symmetry.space_group_name_H-M   'P 1'
#
loop_
_entity.id
_entity.type
_entity.pdbx_description
1 polymer ?
#
loop_
_entity_poly.entity_id
_entity_poly.type
_entity_poly.pdbx_seq_one_letter_code
_entity_poly.pdbx_strand_id
1 'polypeptide(L)'
;RQDISTILDSDASAIPLGHDGDKCPRAPKPLFMTIVDHTTGVHATKVTFCGCSDSSKWQQLMNANLFPATVAEPQTAFTFGTLRNWQLITLQSKITAYDYVRALRRLTDNVFT
;
A
#
# COMPACT_ATOMS: atom_id res chain seq x y z
N ARG A 1 8.92 5.71 13.61
CA ARG A 1 8.58 4.47 12.87
C ARG A 1 7.10 4.23 13.15
N GLN A 2 6.21 4.65 12.25
CA GLN A 2 4.80 4.28 12.36
C GLN A 2 4.61 3.03 11.51
N ASP A 3 4.31 1.92 12.18
CA ASP A 3 4.03 0.66 11.54
C ASP A 3 2.66 0.75 10.84
N ILE A 4 2.66 0.46 9.55
CA ILE A 4 1.47 0.50 8.66
C ILE A 4 0.37 -0.43 9.19
N SER A 5 0.73 -1.47 9.95
CA SER A 5 -0.18 -2.38 10.65
C SER A 5 -1.10 -1.66 11.65
N THR A 6 -0.63 -0.60 12.31
CA THR A 6 -1.42 0.12 13.34
C THR A 6 -2.54 0.98 12.74
N ILE A 7 -2.46 1.29 11.44
CA ILE A 7 -3.43 2.18 10.77
C ILE A 7 -4.58 1.37 10.14
N LEU A 8 -4.35 0.08 9.89
CA LEU A 8 -5.30 -0.81 9.21
C LEU A 8 -6.45 -1.31 10.12
N ASP A 9 -6.38 -1.08 11.43
CA ASP A 9 -7.44 -1.43 12.40
C ASP A 9 -8.66 -0.49 12.37
N SER A 10 -8.69 0.52 11.50
CA SER A 10 -9.86 1.40 11.35
C SER A 10 -10.50 1.24 9.98
N ASP A 11 -11.46 0.33 9.89
CA ASP A 11 -12.30 0.02 8.72
C ASP A 11 -13.17 1.21 8.22
N ALA A 12 -12.85 2.43 8.61
CA ALA A 12 -13.61 3.64 8.31
C ALA A 12 -12.76 4.90 8.05
N SER A 13 -11.46 4.94 8.39
CA SER A 13 -10.66 6.16 8.22
C SER A 13 -9.76 6.04 6.99
N ALA A 14 -10.01 6.86 5.97
CA ALA A 14 -9.13 6.90 4.81
C ALA A 14 -7.74 7.38 5.21
N ILE A 15 -6.69 6.75 4.67
CA ILE A 15 -5.29 7.11 4.91
C ILE A 15 -5.02 8.45 4.20
N PRO A 16 -4.76 9.54 4.94
CA PRO A 16 -4.35 10.79 4.34
C PRO A 16 -2.91 10.70 3.84
N LEU A 17 -2.70 10.98 2.56
CA LEU A 17 -1.38 11.18 2.00
C LEU A 17 -1.04 12.66 2.09
N GLY A 18 0.17 12.97 2.56
CA GLY A 18 0.63 14.33 2.78
C GLY A 18 0.27 14.88 4.17
N HIS A 19 0.79 16.07 4.49
CA HIS A 19 0.61 16.72 5.79
C HIS A 19 0.94 15.83 7.00
N ASP A 20 2.02 15.02 6.94
CA ASP A 20 2.46 14.14 8.03
C ASP A 20 1.38 13.23 8.65
N GLY A 21 0.31 12.93 7.90
CA GLY A 21 -0.82 12.13 8.37
C GLY A 21 -2.06 12.94 8.81
N ASP A 22 -2.04 14.26 8.66
CA ASP A 22 -3.19 15.13 8.91
C ASP A 22 -4.15 15.21 7.72
N LYS A 23 -5.42 15.52 8.00
CA LYS A 23 -6.46 15.70 6.99
C LYS A 23 -6.19 16.98 6.18
N CYS A 24 -5.84 16.89 4.89
CA CYS A 24 -5.77 18.07 4.01
C CYS A 24 -7.19 18.65 3.81
N PRO A 25 -7.39 19.97 4.03
CA PRO A 25 -8.68 20.63 3.84
C PRO A 25 -9.14 20.67 2.37
N ARG A 26 -8.22 20.45 1.42
CA ARG A 26 -8.49 20.36 -0.02
C ARG A 26 -8.37 18.93 -0.56
N ALA A 27 -8.49 17.91 0.28
CA ALA A 27 -8.38 16.53 -0.17
C ALA A 27 -9.52 16.19 -1.16
N PRO A 28 -9.22 15.65 -2.36
CA PRO A 28 -10.22 15.03 -3.22
C PRO A 28 -10.87 13.82 -2.54
N LYS A 29 -11.92 13.28 -3.19
CA LYS A 29 -12.64 12.09 -2.69
C LYS A 29 -11.67 10.92 -2.40
N PRO A 30 -11.90 10.16 -1.31
CA PRO A 30 -11.13 8.96 -1.01
C PRO A 30 -11.24 7.96 -2.16
N LEU A 31 -10.10 7.35 -2.51
CA LEU A 31 -10.00 6.29 -3.51
C LEU A 31 -9.77 4.96 -2.81
N PHE A 32 -10.45 3.91 -3.26
CA PHE A 32 -10.15 2.56 -2.80
C PHE A 32 -8.85 2.08 -3.41
N MET A 33 -7.96 1.58 -2.56
CA MET A 33 -6.63 1.15 -2.94
C MET A 33 -6.26 -0.15 -2.22
N THR A 34 -5.64 -1.07 -2.94
CA THR A 34 -5.08 -2.28 -2.36
C THR A 34 -3.62 -2.03 -1.97
N ILE A 35 -3.27 -2.17 -0.69
CA ILE A 35 -1.91 -2.04 -0.17
C ILE A 35 -1.37 -3.44 0.13
N VAL A 36 -0.23 -3.77 -0.47
CA VAL A 36 0.43 -5.07 -0.31
C VAL A 36 1.68 -4.90 0.55
N ASP A 37 1.64 -5.48 1.74
CA ASP A 37 2.76 -5.56 2.68
C ASP A 37 3.28 -7.00 2.86
N HIS A 38 4.59 -7.13 3.03
CA HIS A 38 5.27 -8.40 3.22
C HIS A 38 4.99 -9.12 4.54
N THR A 39 4.59 -8.40 5.60
CA THR A 39 4.36 -8.95 6.95
C THR A 39 2.89 -9.17 7.26
N THR A 40 2.02 -8.31 6.74
CA THR A 40 0.58 -8.38 7.02
C THR A 40 -0.24 -8.85 5.82
N GLY A 41 0.33 -8.86 4.61
CA GLY A 41 -0.35 -9.31 3.40
C GLY A 41 -1.03 -8.18 2.60
N VAL A 42 -2.17 -8.47 1.99
CA VAL A 42 -2.90 -7.66 1.02
C VAL A 42 -4.13 -7.02 1.68
N HIS A 43 -4.10 -5.72 1.87
CA HIS A 43 -5.16 -4.96 2.53
C HIS A 43 -5.90 -4.06 1.56
N ALA A 44 -7.23 -4.00 1.63
CA ALA A 44 -8.03 -3.03 0.88
C ALA A 44 -8.36 -1.85 1.80
N THR A 45 -7.90 -0.64 1.45
CA THR A 45 -8.08 0.55 2.29
C THR A 45 -8.44 1.77 1.44
N LYS A 46 -9.10 2.75 2.05
CA LYS A 46 -9.37 4.04 1.41
C LYS A 46 -8.15 4.95 1.58
N VAL A 47 -7.73 5.62 0.51
CA VAL A 47 -6.61 6.55 0.50
C VAL A 47 -7.10 7.92 0.02
N THR A 48 -6.80 8.96 0.78
CA THR A 48 -7.09 10.36 0.43
C THR A 48 -5.81 11.06 0.02
N PHE A 49 -5.76 11.50 -1.24
CA PHE A 49 -4.63 12.29 -1.72
C PHE A 49 -4.70 13.72 -1.18
N CYS A 50 -3.55 14.38 -1.11
CA CYS A 50 -3.44 15.79 -0.82
C CYS A 50 -3.71 16.61 -2.09
N GLY A 51 -4.67 17.54 -2.02
CA GLY A 51 -4.89 18.56 -3.05
C GLY A 51 -4.20 19.90 -2.74
N CYS A 52 -3.41 19.96 -1.67
CA CYS A 52 -2.74 21.17 -1.21
C CYS A 52 -1.43 21.45 -1.99
N SER A 53 -0.89 20.48 -2.73
CA SER A 53 0.33 20.55 -3.56
C SER A 53 0.05 20.03 -4.98
N ASP A 54 0.68 20.61 -6.00
CA ASP A 54 0.60 20.18 -7.41
C ASP A 54 1.40 18.87 -7.69
N SER A 55 1.78 18.17 -6.61
CA SER A 55 2.46 16.89 -6.66
C SER A 55 1.55 15.79 -7.21
N SER A 56 2.07 15.03 -8.17
CA SER A 56 1.37 13.91 -8.79
C SER A 56 0.99 12.83 -7.77
N LYS A 57 -0.05 12.03 -8.07
CA LYS A 57 -0.49 10.92 -7.22
C LYS A 57 0.65 9.95 -6.88
N TRP A 58 1.52 9.65 -7.85
CA TRP A 58 2.66 8.76 -7.64
C TRP A 58 3.70 9.35 -6.69
N GLN A 59 3.98 10.65 -6.75
CA GLN A 59 4.90 11.31 -5.82
C GLN A 59 4.39 11.24 -4.38
N GLN A 60 3.08 11.49 -4.18
CA GLN A 60 2.47 11.42 -2.86
C GLN A 60 2.53 10.00 -2.27
N LEU A 61 2.34 8.96 -3.11
CA LEU A 61 2.49 7.57 -2.69
C LEU A 61 3.95 7.26 -2.31
N MET A 62 4.92 7.67 -3.12
CA MET A 62 6.33 7.40 -2.83
C MET A 62 6.81 8.12 -1.57
N ASN A 63 6.33 9.34 -1.31
CA ASN A 63 6.58 10.04 -0.05
C ASN A 63 6.01 9.29 1.17
N ALA A 64 4.91 8.55 0.99
CA ALA A 64 4.32 7.69 2.00
C ALA A 64 4.94 6.28 2.08
N ASN A 65 6.11 6.06 1.45
CA ASN A 65 6.77 4.76 1.37
C ASN A 65 5.92 3.66 0.66
N LEU A 66 5.05 4.08 -0.25
CA LEU A 66 4.21 3.20 -1.07
C LEU A 66 4.63 3.30 -2.53
N PHE A 67 4.92 2.15 -3.14
CA PHE A 67 5.26 2.06 -4.55
C PHE A 67 4.01 1.72 -5.37
N PRO A 68 3.56 2.59 -6.29
CA PRO A 68 2.38 2.32 -7.09
C PRO A 68 2.64 1.17 -8.09
N ALA A 69 1.68 0.26 -8.24
CA ALA A 69 1.70 -0.75 -9.31
C ALA A 69 1.55 -0.11 -10.69
N THR A 70 0.79 0.98 -10.78
CA THR A 70 0.44 1.70 -12.01
C THR A 70 0.58 3.20 -11.78
N VAL A 71 1.25 3.89 -12.72
CA VAL A 71 1.57 5.32 -12.57
C VAL A 71 0.36 6.23 -12.87
N ALA A 72 -0.46 5.87 -13.86
CA ALA A 72 -1.60 6.68 -14.30
C ALA A 72 -2.75 6.68 -13.27
N GLU A 73 -3.19 5.48 -12.87
CA GLU A 73 -4.24 5.29 -11.88
C GLU A 73 -3.83 4.17 -10.91
N PRO A 74 -3.21 4.53 -9.78
CA PRO A 74 -2.75 3.55 -8.81
C PRO A 74 -3.94 2.99 -8.04
N GLN A 75 -4.42 1.80 -8.44
CA GLN A 75 -5.39 1.02 -7.66
C GLN A 75 -4.70 0.09 -6.65
N THR A 76 -3.43 -0.21 -6.90
CA THR A 76 -2.63 -1.11 -6.05
C THR A 76 -1.29 -0.43 -5.74
N ALA A 77 -0.85 -0.52 -4.49
CA ALA A 77 0.46 -0.10 -4.05
C ALA A 77 1.14 -1.23 -3.28
N PHE A 78 2.46 -1.27 -3.39
CA PHE A 78 3.33 -2.19 -2.66
C PHE A 78 4.14 -1.40 -1.65
N THR A 79 4.35 -1.95 -0.46
CA THR A 79 5.33 -1.36 0.46
C THR A 79 6.75 -1.62 -0.07
N PHE A 80 7.70 -0.73 0.24
CA PHE A 80 9.11 -0.97 -0.09
C PHE A 80 9.66 -2.25 0.56
N GLY A 81 9.09 -2.65 1.70
CA GLY A 81 9.37 -3.95 2.34
C GLY A 81 9.00 -5.13 1.43
N THR A 82 7.82 -5.08 0.80
CA THR A 82 7.38 -6.08 -0.19
C THR A 82 8.33 -6.19 -1.37
N LEU A 83 8.79 -5.07 -1.91
CA LEU A 83 9.74 -5.07 -3.03
C LEU A 83 11.10 -5.67 -2.66
N ARG A 84 11.63 -5.32 -1.48
CA ARG A 84 12.89 -5.89 -0.97
C ARG A 84 12.77 -7.39 -0.74
N ASN A 85 11.67 -7.83 -0.13
CA ASN A 85 11.44 -9.24 0.13
C ASN A 85 11.31 -10.04 -1.18
N TRP A 86 10.56 -9.51 -2.15
CA TRP A 86 10.46 -10.10 -3.49
C TRP A 86 11.82 -10.24 -4.17
N GLN A 87 12.65 -9.20 -4.13
CA GLN A 87 14.00 -9.24 -4.70
C GLN A 87 14.89 -10.31 -4.04
N LEU A 88 14.83 -10.45 -2.72
CA LEU A 88 15.60 -11.49 -2.02
C LEU A 88 15.13 -12.90 -2.38
N ILE A 89 13.82 -13.14 -2.39
CA ILE A 89 13.26 -14.47 -2.66
C ILE A 89 13.52 -14.88 -4.11
N THR A 90 13.41 -13.97 -5.07
CA THR A 90 13.71 -14.26 -6.48
C THR A 90 15.19 -14.55 -6.74
N LEU A 91 16.10 -14.00 -5.93
CA LEU A 91 17.53 -14.32 -6.00
C LEU A 91 17.86 -15.68 -5.39
N GLN A 92 17.16 -16.08 -4.33
CA GLN A 92 17.45 -17.31 -3.58
C GLN A 92 16.66 -18.53 -4.06
N SER A 93 15.53 -18.32 -4.74
CA SER A 93 14.61 -19.40 -5.11
C SER A 93 13.96 -19.16 -6.47
N LYS A 94 13.53 -20.24 -7.11
CA LYS A 94 12.74 -20.18 -8.35
C LYS A 94 11.24 -20.05 -8.03
N ILE A 95 10.87 -18.98 -7.33
CA ILE A 95 9.46 -18.66 -7.10
C ILE A 95 8.92 -17.80 -8.24
N THR A 96 7.67 -18.00 -8.62
CA THR A 96 6.99 -17.09 -9.54
C THR A 96 6.39 -15.90 -8.78
N ALA A 97 6.17 -14.78 -9.47
CA ALA A 97 5.48 -13.64 -8.86
C ALA A 97 4.07 -14.00 -8.39
N TYR A 98 3.42 -14.91 -9.12
CA TYR A 98 2.12 -15.45 -8.78
C TYR A 98 2.12 -16.18 -7.44
N ASP A 99 3.05 -17.11 -7.22
CA ASP A 99 3.14 -17.88 -5.99
C ASP A 99 3.46 -16.99 -4.78
N TYR A 100 4.30 -15.97 -4.97
CA TYR A 100 4.61 -15.00 -3.94
C TYR A 100 3.40 -14.16 -3.54
N VAL A 101 2.67 -13.60 -4.51
CA VAL A 101 1.42 -12.86 -4.22
C VAL A 101 0.36 -13.78 -3.60
N ARG A 102 0.29 -15.04 -4.00
CA ARG A 102 -0.60 -16.03 -3.39
C ARG A 102 -0.24 -16.30 -1.93
N ALA A 103 1.04 -16.37 -1.60
CA ALA A 103 1.51 -16.47 -0.22
C ALA A 103 1.12 -15.24 0.61
N LEU A 104 1.28 -14.02 0.06
CA LEU A 104 0.86 -12.78 0.72
C LEU A 104 -0.66 -12.72 0.94
N ARG A 105 -1.46 -13.21 0.00
CA ARG A 105 -2.93 -13.32 0.19
C ARG A 105 -3.29 -14.24 1.35
N ARG A 106 -2.64 -15.41 1.43
CA ARG A 106 -2.82 -16.36 2.56
C ARG A 106 -2.34 -15.79 3.90
N LEU A 107 -1.35 -14.90 3.88
CA LEU A 107 -0.88 -14.19 5.07
C LEU A 107 -1.93 -13.21 5.62
N THR A 108 -2.80 -12.69 4.74
CA THR A 108 -3.83 -11.69 5.10
C THR A 108 -5.05 -12.35 5.71
N ASP A 109 -5.52 -13.40 5.05
CA ASP A 109 -6.68 -14.17 5.44
C ASP A 109 -6.26 -15.64 5.37
N ASN A 110 -5.82 -16.16 6.52
CA ASN A 110 -5.47 -17.56 6.69
C ASN A 110 -6.67 -18.41 7.13
N VAL A 111 -7.90 -17.86 7.10
CA VAL A 111 -9.07 -18.49 7.74
C VAL A 111 -10.03 -19.12 6.73
N PHE A 112 -10.01 -18.77 5.45
CA PHE A 112 -10.89 -19.42 4.47
C PHE A 112 -10.12 -20.02 3.29
N THR A 113 -9.64 -21.25 3.51
CA THR A 113 -9.39 -22.26 2.48
C THR A 113 -10.68 -22.87 1.96
#